data_AF-A0A8T3YPC3-F1
#
_entry.id   AF-A0A8T3YPC3-F1
#
_cell.length_a   1.000
_cell.length_b   1.000
_cell.length_c   1.000
_cell.angle_alpha   90.00
_cell.angle_beta   90.00
_cell.angle_gamma   90.00
#
_symmetry.space_group_name_H-M   'P 1'
#
loop_
_entity.id
_entity.type
_entity.pdbx_description
1 polymer ?
#
loop_
_entity_poly.entity_id
_entity_poly.type
_entity_poly.pdbx_seq_one_letter_code
_entity_poly.pdbx_strand_id
1 'polypeptide(L)' 'MVSITLSVPDAVRELMHKHDEINWSGFVRKAIERKAQELESIEELRTKIREEKSLIEWTVQTQRAGRAGRAKALRNKGLL' A
#
# COMPACT_ATOMS: atom_id res chain seq x y z
N MET A 1 -8.24 24.04 -14.98
CA MET A 1 -9.00 23.38 -13.89
C MET A 1 -10.12 22.58 -14.54
N VAL A 2 -10.27 21.30 -14.21
CA VAL A 2 -11.37 20.47 -14.73
C VAL A 2 -12.57 20.55 -13.80
N SER A 3 -13.78 20.61 -14.35
CA SER A 3 -15.03 20.53 -13.58
C SER A 3 -15.47 19.07 -13.48
N ILE A 4 -15.97 18.70 -12.30
CA ILE A 4 -16.57 17.39 -12.05
C ILE A 4 -17.99 17.61 -11.52
N THR A 5 -18.93 16.80 -11.98
CA THR A 5 -20.29 16.77 -11.44
C THR A 5 -20.41 15.55 -10.54
N LEU A 6 -20.79 15.76 -9.28
CA LEU A 6 -20.93 14.70 -8.29
C LEU A 6 -22.38 14.64 -7.82
N SER A 7 -22.92 13.42 -7.74
CA SER A 7 -24.21 13.19 -7.11
C SER A 7 -23.99 13.04 -5.60
N VAL A 8 -24.80 13.75 -4.81
CA VAL A 8 -24.83 13.65 -3.35
C VAL A 8 -26.25 13.35 -2.91
N PRO A 9 -26.47 12.67 -1.76
CA PRO A 9 -27.80 12.49 -1.22
C PRO A 9 -28.50 13.82 -0.96
N ASP A 10 -29.81 13.89 -1.17
CA ASP A 10 -30.58 15.13 -1.00
C ASP A 10 -30.41 15.73 0.40
N ALA A 11 -30.42 14.89 1.44
CA ALA A 11 -30.18 15.33 2.81
C ALA A 11 -28.83 16.07 3.00
N VAL A 12 -27.80 15.66 2.27
CA VAL A 12 -26.49 16.34 2.30
C VAL A 12 -26.57 17.66 1.54
N ARG A 13 -27.23 17.68 0.39
CA ARG A 13 -27.43 18.91 -0.40
C ARG A 13 -28.18 19.98 0.40
N GLU A 14 -29.22 19.61 1.14
CA GLU A 14 -29.96 20.53 2.00
C GLU A 14 -29.08 21.11 3.11
N LEU A 15 -28.20 20.29 3.72
CA LEU A 15 -27.23 20.78 4.69
C LEU A 15 -26.20 21.73 4.05
N MET A 16 -25.76 21.45 2.83
CA MET A 16 -24.83 22.31 2.10
C MET A 16 -25.46 23.67 1.78
N HIS A 17 -26.74 23.69 1.39
CA HIS A 17 -27.49 24.93 1.16
C HIS A 17 -27.73 25.71 2.43
N LYS A 18 -27.99 25.02 3.55
CA LYS A 18 -28.17 25.65 4.86
C LYS A 18 -26.89 26.31 5.37
N HIS A 19 -25.73 25.73 5.04
CA HIS A 19 -24.41 26.18 5.45
C HIS A 19 -23.64 26.75 4.25
N ASP A 20 -24.15 27.84 3.69
CA ASP A 20 -23.59 28.50 2.50
C ASP A 20 -22.32 29.31 2.81
N GLU A 21 -22.02 29.54 4.09
CA GLU A 21 -20.75 30.11 4.57
C GLU A 21 -19.53 29.23 4.23
N ILE A 22 -19.75 27.95 3.93
CA ILE A 22 -18.71 26.98 3.63
C ILE A 22 -18.43 26.96 2.12
N ASN A 23 -17.15 27.09 1.75
CA ASN A 23 -16.71 26.80 0.38
C ASN A 23 -16.68 25.30 0.11
N TRP A 24 -17.85 24.73 -0.19
CA TRP A 24 -18.03 23.31 -0.45
C TRP A 24 -17.16 22.75 -1.58
N SER A 25 -17.01 23.49 -2.68
CA SER A 25 -16.14 23.10 -3.79
C SER A 25 -14.67 22.99 -3.36
N GLY A 26 -14.20 23.91 -2.52
CA GLY A 26 -12.86 23.88 -1.95
C GLY A 26 -12.67 22.72 -0.97
N PHE A 27 -13.68 22.46 -0.13
CA PHE A 27 -13.69 21.33 0.80
C PHE A 27 -13.61 19.98 0.06
N VAL A 28 -14.51 19.76 -0.91
CA VAL A 28 -14.58 18.52 -1.69
C VAL A 28 -13.28 18.29 -2.45
N ARG A 29 -12.69 19.34 -3.04
CA ARG A 29 -11.40 19.23 -3.74
C ARG A 29 -10.30 18.71 -2.81
N LYS A 30 -10.14 19.32 -1.63
CA LYS A 30 -9.13 18.88 -0.65
C LYS A 30 -9.37 17.45 -0.18
N ALA A 31 -10.63 17.07 0.03
CA ALA A 31 -10.98 15.70 0.41
C ALA A 31 -10.60 14.69 -0.67
N ILE A 32 -10.86 15.00 -1.94
CA ILE A 32 -10.50 14.16 -3.09
C ILE A 32 -8.97 14.06 -3.22
N GLU A 33 -8.26 15.20 -3.21
CA GLU A 33 -6.79 15.24 -3.33
C GLU A 33 -6.12 14.42 -2.25
N ARG A 34 -6.54 14.60 -0.98
CA ARG A 34 -6.03 13.82 0.14
C ARG A 34 -6.27 12.33 -0.06
N LYS A 35 -7.49 11.94 -0.47
CA LYS A 35 -7.82 10.53 -0.63
C LYS A 35 -7.02 9.88 -1.77
N ALA A 36 -6.79 10.61 -2.86
CA ALA A 36 -5.97 10.16 -3.97
C ALA A 36 -4.52 9.91 -3.52
N GLN A 37 -3.92 10.85 -2.79
CA GLN A 37 -2.55 10.72 -2.26
C GLN A 37 -2.41 9.55 -1.27
N GLU A 38 -3.40 9.36 -0.39
CA GLU A 38 -3.44 8.21 0.53
C GLU A 38 -3.45 6.88 -0.25
N LEU A 39 -4.25 6.78 -1.31
CA LEU A 39 -4.32 5.58 -2.14
C LEU A 39 -3.02 5.31 -2.90
N GLU A 40 -2.41 6.35 -3.45
CA GLU A 40 -1.12 6.24 -4.15
C GLU A 40 -0.02 5.76 -3.20
N SER A 41 0.04 6.31 -1.99
CA SER A 41 0.98 5.88 -0.95
C SER A 41 0.80 4.40 -0.58
N ILE A 42 -0.45 3.93 -0.48
CA ILE A 42 -0.75 2.51 -0.20
C ILE A 42 -0.25 1.62 -1.33
N GLU A 43 -0.41 2.05 -2.59
CA GLU A 43 0.02 1.26 -3.74
C GLU A 43 1.54 1.20 -3.88
N GLU A 44 2.25 2.30 -3.56
CA GLU A 44 3.71 2.30 -3.45
C GLU A 44 4.20 1.30 -2.39
N LEU A 45 3.57 1.28 -1.21
CA LEU A 45 3.92 0.34 -0.15
C LEU A 45 3.65 -1.11 -0.56
N ARG A 46 2.53 -1.37 -1.25
CA ARG A 46 2.22 -2.71 -1.80
C ARG A 46 3.27 -3.17 -2.79
N THR A 47 3.75 -2.26 -3.63
CA THR A 47 4.80 -2.55 -4.61
C THR A 47 6.10 -2.93 -3.90
N LYS A 48 6.54 -2.14 -2.92
CA LYS A 48 7.74 -2.44 -2.11
C LYS A 48 7.62 -3.79 -1.38
N ILE A 49 6.48 -4.07 -0.75
CA ILE A 49 6.25 -5.35 -0.07
C ILE A 49 6.33 -6.53 -1.05
N ARG A 50 5.85 -6.36 -2.28
CA ARG A 50 5.93 -7.41 -3.31
C ARG A 50 7.38 -7.70 -3.69
N GLU A 51 8.19 -6.66 -3.85
CA GLU A 51 9.62 -6.78 -4.13
C GLU A 51 10.35 -7.46 -2.96
N GLU A 52 10.10 -7.02 -1.72
CA GLU A 52 10.70 -7.62 -0.52
C GLU A 52 10.37 -9.10 -0.36
N LYS A 53 9.12 -9.52 -0.66
CA LYS A 53 8.75 -10.94 -0.62
C LYS A 53 9.62 -11.80 -1.53
N SER A 54 9.90 -11.32 -2.74
CA SER A 54 10.76 -12.06 -3.68
C SER A 54 12.19 -12.21 -3.16
N LEU A 55 12.72 -11.17 -2.51
CA LEU A 55 14.04 -11.20 -1.88
C LEU A 55 14.06 -12.18 -0.71
N ILE A 56 13.06 -12.16 0.16
CA ILE A 56 12.95 -13.08 1.30
C ILE A 56 12.91 -14.53 0.81
N GLU A 57 12.09 -14.83 -0.18
CA GLU A 57 12.00 -16.17 -0.78
C GLU A 57 13.36 -16.62 -1.33
N TRP A 58 14.02 -15.78 -2.11
CA TRP A 58 15.35 -16.06 -2.63
C TRP A 58 16.38 -16.32 -1.51
N THR A 59 16.34 -15.53 -0.44
CA THR A 59 17.26 -15.66 0.70
C THR A 59 17.05 -17.00 1.41
N VAL A 60 15.79 -17.39 1.65
CA VAL A 60 15.42 -18.68 2.24
C VAL A 60 15.88 -19.84 1.36
N GLN A 61 15.69 -19.76 0.05
CA GLN A 61 16.13 -20.80 -0.89
C GLN A 61 17.66 -20.93 -0.90
N THR A 62 18.38 -19.81 -0.95
CA THR A 62 19.85 -19.79 -0.95
C THR A 62 20.40 -20.37 0.35
N GLN A 63 19.82 -20.03 1.49
CA GLN A 63 20.20 -20.61 2.78
C GLN A 63 19.96 -22.13 2.83
N ARG A 64 18.80 -22.60 2.32
CA ARG A 64 18.49 -24.04 2.25
C ARG A 64 19.47 -24.77 1.35
N ALA A 65 19.76 -24.23 0.17
CA ALA A 65 20.73 -24.79 -0.77
C ALA A 65 22.13 -24.83 -0.17
N GLY A 66 22.60 -23.76 0.49
CA GLY A 66 23.90 -23.73 1.14
C GLY A 66 24.01 -24.61 2.40
N ARG A 67 22.89 -25.05 2.97
CA ARG A 67 22.84 -26.06 4.05
C ARG A 67 22.67 -27.48 3.53
N ALA A 68 22.24 -27.66 2.28
CA ALA A 68 22.11 -28.96 1.65
C ALA A 68 23.50 -29.65 1.61
N GLY A 69 23.58 -30.87 2.14
CA GLY A 69 24.85 -31.60 2.23
C GLY A 69 25.80 -31.15 3.35
N ARG A 70 25.52 -30.04 4.07
CA ARG A 70 26.38 -29.54 5.16
C ARG A 70 26.43 -30.50 6.34
N ALA A 71 25.29 -31.10 6.71
CA ALA A 71 25.23 -32.14 7.74
C ALA A 71 26.06 -33.39 7.35
N LYS A 72 26.01 -33.80 6.08
CA LYS A 72 26.80 -34.91 5.54
C LYS A 72 28.30 -34.58 5.55
N ALA A 73 28.67 -33.36 5.16
CA ALA A 73 30.05 -32.89 5.18
C ALA A 73 30.63 -32.77 6.59
N LEU A 74 29.82 -32.36 7.58
CA LEU A 74 30.23 -32.30 8.99
C LEU A 74 30.41 -33.69 9.60
N ARG A 75 29.52 -34.64 9.30
CA ARG A 75 29.68 -36.07 9.65
C ARG A 75 30.98 -36.65 9.08
N ASN A 76 31.27 -36.39 7.81
CA ASN A 76 32.49 -36.86 7.16
C ASN A 76 33.77 -36.26 7.77
N LYS A 77 33.68 -35.14 8.49
CA LYS A 77 34.79 -34.49 9.19
C LYS A 77 34.88 -34.89 10.67
N GLY A 78 34.01 -35.77 11.18
CA GLY A 78 33.99 -36.20 12.58
C GLY A 78 33.57 -35.11 13.57
N LEU A 79 32.95 -34.04 13.09
CA LEU A 79 32.49 -32.90 13.92
C LEU A 79 31.03 -33.07 14.40
N LEU A 80 30.38 -34.17 14.00
CA LEU A 80 29.01 -34.56 14.32
C LEU A 80 28.92 -36.09 14.44
#